data_AF-A0A7W4E6R5-F1
#
_entry.id   AF-A0A7W4E6R5-F1
#
_cell.length_a   1.000
_cell.length_b   1.000
_cell.length_c   1.000
_cell.angle_alpha   90.00
_cell.angle_beta   90.00
_cell.angle_gamma   90.00
#
_symmetry.space_group_name_H-M   'P 1'
#
loop_
_entity.id
_entity.type
_entity.pdbx_description
1 polymer ?
#
loop_
_entity_poly.entity_id
_entity_poly.type
_entity_poly.pdbx_seq_one_letter_code
_entity_poly.pdbx_strand_id
1 'polypeptide(L)'
;MKIYSYSSSANYTHIHMYVFFFSFAEEIKERGLKDSNYKLDVSIDGNVAKWMLDTPEKRISNIFKSIMQDYVFNDEEIKIAISKIEQKNGFISKIKDMDLLRKEITKVDFTKKKPEPTDDSMESPAIDFRK
;
A
#
# COMPACT_ATOMS: atom_id res chain seq x y z
N MET A 1 -5.74 -15.74 -1.15
CA MET A 1 -6.66 -14.58 -1.13
C MET A 1 -6.30 -13.65 -2.27
N LYS A 2 -7.30 -13.17 -3.02
CA LYS A 2 -7.13 -12.15 -4.05
C LYS A 2 -8.01 -10.95 -3.71
N ILE A 3 -7.40 -9.77 -3.64
CA ILE A 3 -8.09 -8.52 -3.32
C ILE A 3 -7.45 -7.36 -4.07
N TYR A 4 -8.17 -6.27 -4.23
CA TYR A 4 -7.69 -5.05 -4.85
C TYR A 4 -7.77 -3.92 -3.85
N SER A 5 -6.83 -2.98 -3.94
CA SER A 5 -6.94 -1.68 -3.28
C SER A 5 -6.91 -0.57 -4.30
N TYR A 6 -7.67 0.51 -4.09
CA TYR A 6 -7.71 1.63 -5.04
C TYR A 6 -8.01 2.96 -4.36
N SER A 7 -7.71 4.04 -5.04
CA SER A 7 -8.03 5.40 -4.61
C SER A 7 -8.28 6.31 -5.81
N SER A 8 -8.54 7.59 -5.57
CA SER A 8 -8.75 8.56 -6.65
C SER A 8 -7.49 8.88 -7.44
N SER A 9 -6.29 8.58 -6.93
CA SER A 9 -5.02 8.96 -7.56
C SER A 9 -3.96 7.88 -7.43
N ALA A 10 -3.13 7.71 -8.47
CA ALA A 10 -2.15 6.62 -8.47
C ALA A 10 -1.17 6.73 -7.31
N ASN A 11 -0.62 7.91 -7.05
CA ASN A 11 0.37 8.10 -6.00
C ASN A 11 -0.11 7.67 -4.59
N TYR A 12 -1.38 7.89 -4.23
CA TYR A 12 -1.93 7.43 -2.95
C TYR A 12 -2.00 5.91 -2.87
N THR A 13 -2.45 5.24 -3.93
CA THR A 13 -2.46 3.77 -4.00
C THR A 13 -1.05 3.20 -3.92
N HIS A 14 -0.07 3.82 -4.58
CA HIS A 14 1.33 3.39 -4.52
C HIS A 14 1.89 3.53 -3.10
N ILE A 15 1.71 4.68 -2.45
CA ILE A 15 2.20 4.90 -1.08
C ILE A 15 1.53 3.91 -0.11
N HIS A 16 0.20 3.80 -0.15
CA HIS A 16 -0.53 2.87 0.68
C HIS A 16 -0.04 1.43 0.49
N MET A 17 0.21 1.02 -0.76
CA MET A 17 0.76 -0.30 -1.06
C MET A 17 2.11 -0.54 -0.36
N TYR A 18 3.02 0.44 -0.40
CA TYR A 18 4.31 0.31 0.27
C TYR A 18 4.16 0.25 1.79
N VAL A 19 3.36 1.14 2.39
CA VAL A 19 3.18 1.14 3.85
C VAL A 19 2.56 -0.19 4.29
N PHE A 20 1.42 -0.56 3.70
CA PHE A 20 0.73 -1.80 4.03
C PHE A 20 1.63 -3.03 3.92
N PHE A 21 2.43 -3.12 2.85
CA PHE A 21 3.33 -4.25 2.65
C PHE A 21 4.36 -4.38 3.78
N PHE A 22 4.97 -3.26 4.20
CA PHE A 22 5.95 -3.31 5.30
C PHE A 22 5.30 -3.61 6.64
N SER A 23 4.15 -3.01 6.94
CA SER A 23 3.39 -3.30 8.15
C SER A 23 3.05 -4.78 8.26
N PHE A 24 2.61 -5.39 7.15
CA PHE A 24 2.36 -6.82 7.10
C PHE A 24 3.63 -7.64 7.32
N ALA A 25 4.73 -7.30 6.66
CA ALA A 25 6.00 -8.01 6.83
C ALA A 25 6.56 -7.90 8.27
N GLU A 26 6.43 -6.74 8.91
CA GLU A 26 6.84 -6.52 10.29
C GLU A 26 5.99 -7.33 11.26
N GLU A 27 4.66 -7.31 11.13
CA GLU A 27 3.76 -8.08 12.01
C GLU A 27 3.99 -9.60 11.90
N ILE A 28 4.30 -10.10 10.69
CA ILE A 28 4.69 -11.50 10.46
C ILE A 28 5.97 -11.83 11.23
N LYS A 29 6.99 -10.97 11.11
CA LYS A 29 8.29 -11.14 11.78
C LYS A 29 8.15 -11.09 13.30
N GLU A 30 7.42 -10.12 13.85
CA GLU A 30 7.19 -9.97 15.29
C GLU A 30 6.46 -11.17 15.90
N ARG A 31 5.56 -11.80 15.14
CA ARG A 31 4.84 -13.01 15.55
C ARG A 31 5.65 -14.30 15.37
N GLY A 32 6.90 -14.20 14.90
CA GLY A 32 7.78 -15.34 14.66
C GLY A 32 7.29 -16.25 13.52
N LEU A 33 6.48 -15.74 12.60
CA LEU A 33 5.97 -16.48 11.45
C LEU A 33 7.03 -16.44 10.34
N LYS A 34 7.25 -17.60 9.70
CA LYS A 34 8.30 -17.73 8.68
C LYS A 34 7.81 -17.24 7.33
N ASP A 35 8.68 -16.54 6.60
CA ASP A 35 8.40 -16.12 5.22
C ASP A 35 8.11 -17.28 4.27
N SER A 36 8.62 -18.49 4.55
CA SER A 36 8.30 -19.70 3.79
C SER A 36 6.83 -20.10 3.84
N ASN A 37 6.04 -19.57 4.78
CA ASN A 37 4.67 -20.00 5.03
C ASN A 37 3.64 -19.13 4.29
N TYR A 38 4.09 -18.14 3.51
CA TYR A 38 3.24 -17.36 2.64
C TYR A 38 3.98 -16.87 1.40
N LYS A 39 3.21 -16.50 0.38
CA LYS A 39 3.67 -15.72 -0.76
C LYS A 39 2.73 -14.52 -0.90
N LEU A 40 3.29 -13.31 -0.86
CA LEU A 40 2.54 -12.09 -1.11
C LEU A 40 3.02 -11.44 -2.40
N ASP A 41 2.23 -11.57 -3.46
CA ASP A 41 2.48 -10.89 -4.73
C ASP A 41 1.60 -9.64 -4.82
N VAL A 42 2.20 -8.52 -5.22
CA VAL A 42 1.50 -7.25 -5.40
C VAL A 42 1.85 -6.67 -6.77
N SER A 43 0.84 -6.24 -7.52
CA SER A 43 1.01 -5.58 -8.81
C SER A 43 0.14 -4.34 -8.88
N ILE A 44 0.60 -3.28 -9.54
CA ILE A 44 -0.10 -2.01 -9.62
C ILE A 44 -0.38 -1.62 -11.07
N ASP A 45 -1.54 -1.01 -11.30
CA ASP A 45 -2.10 -0.62 -12.59
C ASP A 45 -2.81 0.72 -12.37
N GLY A 46 -2.09 1.82 -12.61
CA GLY A 46 -2.53 3.18 -12.25
C GLY A 46 -2.84 3.32 -10.76
N ASN A 47 -4.07 3.74 -10.46
CA ASN A 47 -4.64 3.90 -9.12
C ASN A 47 -5.21 2.61 -8.51
N VAL A 48 -4.96 1.45 -9.11
CA VAL A 48 -5.42 0.15 -8.61
C VAL A 48 -4.24 -0.78 -8.33
N ALA A 49 -4.14 -1.28 -7.09
CA ALA A 49 -3.22 -2.36 -6.73
C ALA A 49 -3.97 -3.68 -6.58
N LYS A 50 -3.37 -4.77 -7.04
CA LYS A 50 -3.84 -6.15 -6.90
C LYS A 50 -2.93 -6.89 -5.96
N TRP A 51 -3.52 -7.51 -4.95
CA TRP A 51 -2.87 -8.29 -3.91
C TRP A 51 -3.23 -9.77 -4.07
N MET A 52 -2.23 -10.63 -4.04
CA MET A 52 -2.38 -12.08 -4.01
C MET A 52 -1.58 -12.63 -2.84
N LEU A 53 -2.30 -12.99 -1.77
CA LEU A 53 -1.72 -13.68 -0.62
C LEU A 53 -2.01 -15.17 -0.74
N ASP A 54 -0.98 -15.97 -0.99
CA ASP A 54 -1.05 -17.44 -0.92
C ASP A 54 -0.47 -17.92 0.41
N THR A 55 -1.26 -18.65 1.18
CA THR A 55 -0.80 -19.22 2.46
C THR A 55 -1.76 -20.32 2.92
N PRO A 56 -1.25 -21.45 3.43
CA PRO A 56 -2.07 -22.44 4.11
C PRO A 56 -2.43 -22.00 5.55
N GLU A 57 -1.78 -20.99 6.11
CA GLU A 57 -1.95 -20.58 7.50
C GLU A 57 -3.06 -19.55 7.70
N LYS A 58 -4.13 -19.96 8.40
CA LYS A 58 -5.23 -19.05 8.76
C LYS A 58 -4.77 -17.83 9.57
N ARG A 59 -3.73 -17.99 10.41
CA ARG A 59 -3.19 -16.89 11.22
C ARG A 59 -2.62 -15.76 10.35
N ILE A 60 -1.86 -16.10 9.31
CA ILE A 60 -1.32 -15.15 8.33
C ILE A 60 -2.46 -14.43 7.60
N SER A 61 -3.47 -15.17 7.14
CA SER A 61 -4.64 -14.56 6.49
C SER A 61 -5.40 -13.60 7.42
N ASN A 62 -5.49 -13.90 8.72
CA ASN A 62 -6.15 -13.03 9.69
C ASN A 62 -5.35 -11.76 9.97
N ILE A 63 -4.02 -11.84 10.04
CA ILE A 63 -3.15 -10.66 10.16
C ILE A 63 -3.38 -9.72 8.97
N PHE A 64 -3.33 -10.25 7.75
CA PHE A 64 -3.57 -9.46 6.53
C PHE A 64 -4.92 -8.72 6.60
N LYS A 65 -6.00 -9.41 6.99
CA LYS A 65 -7.34 -8.80 7.12
C LYS A 65 -7.41 -7.75 8.22
N SER A 66 -6.74 -7.96 9.35
CA SER A 66 -6.75 -7.00 10.46
C SER A 66 -6.05 -5.70 10.06
N ILE A 67 -4.89 -5.79 9.40
CA ILE A 67 -4.19 -4.61 8.87
C ILE A 67 -5.07 -3.88 7.83
N MET A 68 -5.80 -4.60 6.99
CA MET A 68 -6.73 -3.96 6.04
C MET A 68 -7.85 -3.14 6.69
N GLN A 69 -8.26 -3.49 7.90
CA GLN A 69 -9.41 -2.88 8.56
C GLN A 69 -9.01 -1.79 9.54
N ASP A 70 -7.93 -2.01 10.29
CA ASP A 70 -7.64 -1.26 11.51
C ASP A 70 -6.32 -0.49 11.46
N TYR A 71 -5.61 -0.49 10.32
CA TYR A 71 -4.28 0.11 10.27
C TYR A 71 -4.33 1.64 10.30
N VAL A 72 -3.61 2.21 11.26
CA VAL A 72 -3.47 3.65 11.43
C VAL A 72 -2.12 4.08 10.86
N PHE A 73 -2.16 4.67 9.66
CA PHE A 73 -0.97 5.17 8.98
C PHE A 73 -0.39 6.38 9.70
N ASN A 74 0.89 6.32 10.09
CA ASN A 74 1.60 7.47 10.66
C ASN A 74 2.52 8.15 9.63
N ASP A 75 2.95 9.37 9.94
CA ASP A 75 3.73 10.20 9.00
C ASP A 75 5.10 9.63 8.67
N GLU A 76 5.72 8.95 9.63
CA GLU A 76 7.05 8.40 9.46
C GLU A 76 7.03 7.21 8.49
N GLU A 77 6.06 6.32 8.64
CA GLU A 77 5.82 5.21 7.71
C GLU A 77 5.53 5.70 6.29
N ILE A 78 4.70 6.73 6.16
CA ILE A 78 4.39 7.34 4.87
C ILE A 78 5.66 7.92 4.24
N LYS A 79 6.48 8.64 4.99
CA LYS A 79 7.75 9.20 4.49
C LYS A 79 8.73 8.10 4.09
N ILE A 80 8.84 7.02 4.86
CA ILE A 80 9.67 5.86 4.52
C ILE A 80 9.18 5.21 3.21
N ALA A 81 7.87 5.04 3.05
CA ALA A 81 7.29 4.51 1.82
C ALA A 81 7.60 5.40 0.61
N ILE A 82 7.45 6.72 0.76
CA ILE A 82 7.81 7.70 -0.28
C ILE A 82 9.28 7.56 -0.67
N SER A 83 10.21 7.55 0.29
CA SER A 83 11.65 7.41 -0.01
C SER A 83 11.97 6.09 -0.72
N LYS A 84 11.26 5.00 -0.41
CA LYS A 84 11.43 3.72 -1.13
C LYS A 84 10.88 3.77 -2.55
N ILE A 85 9.79 4.50 -2.79
CA ILE A 85 9.25 4.74 -4.13
C ILE A 85 10.25 5.58 -4.96
N GLU A 86 10.81 6.64 -4.37
CA GLU A 86 11.85 7.48 -4.97
C GLU A 86 13.05 6.64 -5.39
N GLN A 87 13.63 5.86 -4.46
CA GLN A 87 14.81 5.04 -4.70
C GLN A 87 14.59 3.98 -5.79
N LYS A 88 13.43 3.31 -5.78
CA LYS A 88 13.15 2.23 -6.74
C LYS A 88 12.93 2.75 -8.16
N ASN A 89 12.31 3.92 -8.31
CA ASN A 89 11.85 4.42 -9.61
C ASN A 89 12.68 5.59 -10.14
N GLY A 90 13.63 6.11 -9.36
CA GLY A 90 14.39 7.32 -9.68
C GLY A 90 13.50 8.56 -9.70
N PHE A 91 12.54 8.64 -8.77
CA PHE A 91 11.68 9.82 -8.60
C PHE A 91 12.21 10.76 -7.53
N ILE A 92 11.77 12.01 -7.61
CA ILE A 92 11.82 13.02 -6.56
C ILE A 92 10.38 13.33 -6.18
N SER A 93 10.09 13.30 -4.88
CA SER A 93 8.78 13.64 -4.35
C SER A 93 8.73 15.07 -3.81
N LYS A 94 7.53 15.66 -3.83
CA LYS A 94 7.21 16.90 -3.14
C LYS A 94 5.90 16.73 -2.39
N ILE A 95 5.97 16.54 -1.07
CA ILE A 95 4.80 16.59 -0.20
C ILE A 95 4.30 18.03 -0.14
N LYS A 96 3.04 18.25 -0.53
CA LYS A 96 2.36 19.54 -0.53
C LYS A 96 1.54 19.75 0.74
N ASP A 97 0.92 18.68 1.23
CA ASP A 97 0.10 18.68 2.44
C ASP A 97 0.14 17.28 3.08
N MET A 98 0.76 17.18 4.27
CA MET A 98 0.95 15.89 4.96
C MET A 98 -0.34 15.36 5.59
N ASP A 99 -1.19 16.24 6.12
CA ASP A 99 -2.44 15.83 6.75
C ASP A 99 -3.45 15.36 5.70
N LEU A 100 -3.52 16.05 4.56
CA LEU A 100 -4.29 15.58 3.41
C LEU A 100 -3.74 14.25 2.90
N LEU A 101 -2.42 14.10 2.78
CA LEU A 101 -1.80 12.85 2.32
C LEU A 101 -2.18 11.67 3.22
N ARG A 102 -2.04 11.83 4.54
CA ARG A 102 -2.43 10.81 5.53
C ARG A 102 -3.91 10.44 5.39
N LYS A 103 -4.77 11.44 5.24
CA LYS A 103 -6.22 11.26 5.04
C LYS A 103 -6.54 10.48 3.76
N GLU A 104 -5.90 10.81 2.64
CA GLU A 104 -6.15 10.13 1.37
C GLU A 104 -5.60 8.70 1.35
N ILE A 105 -4.46 8.44 1.99
CA ILE A 105 -3.93 7.07 2.17
C ILE A 105 -4.88 6.21 3.01
N THR A 106 -5.46 6.78 4.07
CA THR A 106 -6.42 6.07 4.95
C THR A 106 -7.75 5.76 4.25
N LYS A 107 -8.08 6.48 3.16
CA LYS A 107 -9.29 6.25 2.35
C LYS A 107 -9.08 5.24 1.22
N VAL A 108 -7.90 4.65 1.09
CA VAL A 108 -7.66 3.63 0.07
C VAL A 108 -8.57 2.43 0.38
N ASP A 109 -9.50 2.18 -0.53
CA ASP A 109 -10.52 1.16 -0.35
C ASP A 109 -10.04 -0.20 -0.80
N PHE A 110 -10.48 -1.26 -0.10
CA PHE A 110 -10.25 -2.64 -0.52
C PHE A 110 -11.51 -3.29 -1.10
N THR A 111 -11.37 -4.04 -2.18
CA THR A 111 -12.50 -4.72 -2.84
C THR A 111 -12.11 -6.04 -3.50
N LYS A 112 -13.05 -6.99 -3.57
CA LYS A 112 -12.85 -8.28 -4.25
C LYS A 112 -12.98 -8.18 -5.77
N LYS A 113 -13.71 -7.18 -6.29
CA LYS A 113 -13.90 -6.97 -7.73
C LYS A 113 -12.80 -6.05 -8.24
N LYS A 114 -12.22 -6.31 -9.42
CA LYS A 114 -11.20 -5.42 -10.01
C LYS A 114 -11.88 -4.08 -10.33
N PRO A 115 -11.46 -2.95 -9.75
CA PRO A 115 -11.87 -1.63 -10.24
C PRO A 115 -11.25 -1.36 -11.62
N GLU A 116 -11.93 -0.58 -12.45
CA GLU A 116 -11.31 -0.03 -13.64
C GLU A 116 -10.29 1.05 -13.22
N PRO A 117 -9.03 0.98 -13.69
CA PRO A 117 -8.07 2.06 -13.47
C PRO A 117 -8.56 3.33 -14.15
N THR A 118 -8.56 4.45 -13.42
CA THR A 118 -9.05 5.74 -13.91
C THR A 118 -8.02 6.85 -13.86
N ASP A 119 -6.91 6.62 -13.14
CA ASP A 119 -5.84 7.60 -12.97
C ASP A 119 -4.50 6.86 -12.94
N ASP A 120 -3.54 7.35 -13.72
CA ASP A 120 -2.14 6.94 -13.71
C ASP A 120 -1.20 8.09 -13.34
N SER A 121 -1.76 9.23 -12.90
CA SER A 121 -1.02 10.42 -12.52
C SER A 121 -0.24 10.18 -11.22
N MET A 122 1.04 10.52 -11.28
CA MET A 122 1.91 10.55 -10.11
C MET A 122 1.86 11.90 -9.37
N GLU A 123 1.01 12.81 -9.84
CA GLU A 123 0.71 14.10 -9.23
C GLU A 123 -0.71 14.13 -8.64
N SER A 124 -0.86 14.63 -7.43
CA SER A 124 -2.14 14.77 -6.75
C SER A 124 -2.10 15.94 -5.76
N PRO A 125 -3.23 16.44 -5.24
CA PRO A 125 -3.23 17.62 -4.35
C PRO A 125 -2.27 17.53 -3.15
N ALA A 126 -2.03 16.34 -2.60
CA ALA A 126 -1.21 16.18 -1.40
C ALA A 126 0.28 15.90 -1.68
N ILE A 127 0.62 15.30 -2.83
CA ILE A 127 2.00 14.94 -3.17
C ILE A 127 2.19 14.83 -4.69
N ASP A 128 3.38 15.17 -5.15
CA ASP A 128 3.82 14.91 -6.53
C ASP A 128 5.04 13.99 -6.52
N PHE A 129 5.11 13.05 -7.45
CA PHE A 129 6.35 12.36 -7.83
C PHE A 129 6.73 12.74 -9.26
N ARG A 130 7.99 13.10 -9.46
CA ARG A 130 8.56 13.51 -10.74
C ARG A 130 9.88 12.79 -10.99
N LYS A 131 10.28 12.64 -12.25
CA LYS A 131 11.64 12.21 -12.59
C LYS A 131 12.64 13.36 -12.43
#